data_AF-A0A9N8H1J6-F1
#
_entry.id   AF-A0A9N8H1J6-F1
#
_cell.length_a   1.000
_cell.length_b   1.000
_cell.length_c   1.000
_cell.angle_alpha   90.00
_cell.angle_beta   90.00
_cell.angle_gamma   90.00
#
_symmetry.space_group_name_H-M   'P 1'
#
loop_
_entity.id
_entity.type
_entity.pdbx_description
1 polymer ?
#
loop_
_entity_poly.entity_id
_entity_poly.type
_entity_poly.pdbx_seq_one_letter_code
_entity_poly.pdbx_strand_id
1 'polypeptide(L)'
;MFRSVLLLPLLVASACDAFVLQPSTTSKAGRTTILSASHTDDELNNLEEARANFEFLMQTKGLLRDDADLPLPHNKDDYTPRPLTESSRHRRELEMELLQSLQDSDDAVEELMGLWMVERGMEAGEALQAMEMACSPGLLKEEAILRELLDEFGVHWAEVVSRLASLKYFQGNTPESKQWTEIALAVKPWHFEVIHTCVLNALREQDLGAAVRWQRKALPPLNPDTNNRARKAWVRQALKYAQESMDKAEAAAAEKKKPRSFLKENEIWQ
;
A
#
# COMPACT_ATOMS: atom_id res chain seq x y z
N MET A 1 27.56 -11.36 7.84
CA MET A 1 26.86 -10.18 8.40
C MET A 1 26.47 -9.27 7.24
N PHE A 2 25.40 -9.62 6.51
CA PHE A 2 24.81 -8.80 5.45
C PHE A 2 23.47 -8.30 5.99
N ARG A 3 23.47 -7.16 6.70
CA ARG A 3 22.25 -6.40 6.92
C ARG A 3 22.14 -5.43 5.75
N SER A 4 20.99 -5.39 5.08
CA SER A 4 20.58 -4.30 4.18
C SER A 4 21.31 -4.15 2.83
N VAL A 5 21.30 -5.17 1.96
CA VAL A 5 21.60 -4.94 0.53
C VAL A 5 20.35 -4.44 -0.24
N LEU A 6 19.15 -4.64 0.30
CA LEU A 6 17.89 -4.13 -0.27
C LEU A 6 17.50 -2.73 0.24
N LEU A 7 18.14 -2.24 1.31
CA LEU A 7 18.14 -0.84 1.68
C LEU A 7 19.47 -0.25 1.20
N LEU A 8 19.53 0.20 -0.05
CA LEU A 8 20.59 1.11 -0.48
C LEU A 8 20.53 2.32 0.47
N PRO A 9 21.51 2.54 1.36
CA PRO A 9 21.44 3.65 2.27
C PRO A 9 21.70 4.91 1.46
N LEU A 10 20.67 5.73 1.25
CA LEU A 10 20.86 7.16 1.16
C LEU A 10 21.41 7.59 2.52
N LEU A 11 22.72 7.79 2.57
CA LEU A 11 23.44 8.40 3.67
C LEU A 11 22.85 9.80 3.93
N VAL A 12 21.86 9.88 4.81
CA VAL A 12 21.52 11.09 5.56
C VAL A 12 21.66 10.75 7.03
N ALA A 13 22.75 11.24 7.62
CA ALA A 13 22.94 11.20 9.05
C ALA A 13 21.93 12.15 9.71
N SER A 14 21.05 11.62 10.55
CA SER A 14 20.43 12.41 11.61
C SER A 14 20.22 11.53 12.83
N ALA A 15 20.93 11.88 13.90
CA ALA A 15 20.75 11.31 15.21
C ALA A 15 19.45 11.88 15.79
N CYS A 16 18.51 11.00 16.12
CA CYS A 16 17.40 11.35 17.01
C CYS A 16 17.40 10.38 18.20
N ASP A 17 17.58 10.99 19.36
CA ASP A 17 17.64 10.37 20.67
C ASP A 17 16.34 9.65 21.03
N ALA A 18 16.53 8.59 21.82
CA ALA A 18 15.48 7.79 22.42
C ALA A 18 14.58 8.63 23.35
N PHE A 19 13.30 8.75 22.99
CA PHE A 19 12.28 9.28 23.89
C PHE A 19 11.66 8.15 24.72
N VAL A 20 12.14 8.01 25.96
CA VAL A 20 11.57 7.11 26.97
C VAL A 20 10.34 7.76 27.59
N LEU A 21 9.15 7.23 27.30
CA LEU A 21 7.92 7.62 27.98
C LEU A 21 7.86 7.00 29.38
N GLN A 22 7.82 7.84 30.41
CA GLN A 22 7.47 7.44 31.78
C GLN A 22 5.94 7.36 31.92
N PRO A 23 5.40 6.32 32.58
CA PRO A 23 3.99 6.28 32.95
C PRO A 23 3.72 7.14 34.20
N SER A 24 2.89 8.17 34.06
CA SER A 24 2.37 8.95 35.19
C SER A 24 1.18 8.25 35.83
N THR A 25 1.33 7.82 37.08
CA THR A 25 0.26 7.36 37.94
C THR A 25 -0.41 8.56 38.62
N THR A 26 -1.69 8.82 38.34
CA THR A 26 -2.54 9.58 39.28
C THR A 26 -3.95 8.97 39.32
N SER A 27 -4.20 8.28 40.43
CA SER A 27 -5.50 7.86 40.92
C SER A 27 -6.22 9.04 41.55
N LYS A 28 -7.46 9.34 41.13
CA LYS A 28 -8.45 10.05 41.93
C LYS A 28 -9.82 9.42 41.76
N ALA A 29 -10.29 8.85 42.87
CA ALA A 29 -11.61 8.27 43.06
C ALA A 29 -12.71 9.34 42.93
N GLY A 30 -13.66 9.09 42.04
CA GLY A 30 -14.90 9.86 41.90
C GLY A 30 -16.10 8.95 42.17
N ARG A 31 -16.93 9.38 43.13
CA ARG A 31 -18.16 8.77 43.63
C ARG A 31 -19.12 8.29 42.53
N THR A 32 -19.46 6.99 42.55
CA THR A 32 -20.53 6.39 41.74
C THR A 32 -21.89 6.63 42.40
N THR A 33 -22.77 7.33 41.69
CA THR A 33 -24.20 7.40 42.00
C THR A 33 -24.86 6.12 41.45
N ILE A 34 -25.45 5.30 42.32
CA ILE A 34 -26.15 4.07 41.95
C ILE A 34 -27.47 4.47 41.29
N LEU A 35 -27.53 4.37 39.96
CA LEU A 35 -28.75 4.47 39.17
C LEU A 35 -29.30 3.08 38.83
N SER A 36 -30.62 3.02 38.79
CA SER A 36 -31.52 1.88 38.64
C SER A 36 -31.07 0.77 37.68
N ALA A 37 -31.08 -0.47 38.17
CA ALA A 37 -30.59 -1.70 37.53
C ALA A 37 -31.59 -2.39 36.58
N SER A 38 -32.37 -1.63 35.80
CA SER A 38 -33.34 -2.22 34.83
C SER A 38 -33.10 -1.83 33.38
N HIS A 39 -32.06 -1.04 33.08
CA HIS A 39 -31.72 -0.63 31.72
C HIS A 39 -30.35 -1.13 31.24
N THR A 40 -29.56 -1.74 32.13
CA THR A 40 -28.18 -2.16 31.86
C THR A 40 -28.09 -3.45 31.05
N ASP A 41 -29.10 -4.31 31.14
CA ASP A 41 -29.05 -5.63 30.51
C ASP A 41 -29.23 -5.54 28.99
N ASP A 42 -30.02 -4.57 28.51
CA ASP A 42 -30.18 -4.30 27.08
C ASP A 42 -28.92 -3.65 26.47
N GLU A 43 -28.23 -2.78 27.22
CA GLU A 43 -26.96 -2.18 26.77
C GLU A 43 -25.83 -3.21 26.70
N LEU A 44 -25.76 -4.15 27.66
CA LEU A 44 -24.76 -5.21 27.63
C LEU A 44 -24.97 -6.15 26.44
N ASN A 45 -26.21 -6.55 26.17
CA ASN A 45 -26.54 -7.40 25.02
C ASN A 45 -26.22 -6.70 23.69
N ASN A 46 -26.51 -5.40 23.58
CA ASN A 46 -26.14 -4.62 22.40
C ASN A 46 -24.62 -4.50 22.23
N LEU A 47 -23.85 -4.39 23.31
CA LEU A 47 -22.39 -4.37 23.26
C LEU A 47 -21.80 -5.74 22.89
N GLU A 48 -22.38 -6.84 23.39
CA GLU A 48 -21.98 -8.19 23.00
C GLU A 48 -22.30 -8.49 21.54
N GLU A 49 -23.46 -8.05 21.04
CA GLU A 49 -23.81 -8.18 19.62
C GLU A 49 -22.92 -7.31 18.72
N ALA A 50 -22.64 -6.07 19.13
CA ALA A 50 -21.71 -5.18 18.43
C ALA A 50 -20.29 -5.76 18.41
N ARG A 51 -19.84 -6.34 19.53
CA ARG A 51 -18.55 -7.03 19.64
C ARG A 51 -18.52 -8.29 18.77
N ALA A 52 -19.56 -9.10 18.77
CA ALA A 52 -19.64 -10.31 17.95
C ALA A 52 -19.67 -9.97 16.45
N ASN A 53 -20.41 -8.93 16.06
CA ASN A 53 -20.40 -8.41 14.69
C ASN A 53 -19.04 -7.84 14.29
N PHE A 54 -18.36 -7.14 15.21
CA PHE A 54 -17.00 -6.66 14.99
C PHE A 54 -16.00 -7.82 14.88
N GLU A 55 -16.05 -8.81 15.77
CA GLU A 55 -15.21 -10.00 15.73
C GLU A 55 -15.48 -10.83 14.45
N PHE A 56 -16.73 -10.93 14.01
CA PHE A 56 -17.11 -11.57 12.75
C PHE A 56 -16.59 -10.80 11.53
N LEU A 57 -16.71 -9.47 11.53
CA LEU A 57 -16.13 -8.58 10.52
C LEU A 57 -14.60 -8.60 10.53
N MET A 58 -13.96 -8.84 11.68
CA MET A 58 -12.50 -9.00 11.79
C MET A 58 -12.05 -10.41 11.39
N GLN A 59 -12.92 -11.42 11.55
CA GLN A 59 -12.71 -12.79 11.08
C GLN A 59 -12.96 -12.95 9.57
N THR A 60 -13.25 -11.88 8.83
CA THR A 60 -13.37 -11.93 7.36
C THR A 60 -12.03 -12.18 6.68
N LYS A 61 -11.53 -13.41 6.81
CA LYS A 61 -10.57 -14.03 5.90
C LYS A 61 -11.08 -14.06 4.43
N GLY A 62 -12.33 -13.67 4.18
CA GLY A 62 -12.96 -13.64 2.86
C GLY A 62 -13.00 -12.29 2.14
N LEU A 63 -12.99 -11.14 2.84
CA LEU A 63 -13.15 -9.82 2.17
C LEU A 63 -11.92 -9.36 1.38
N LEU A 64 -10.78 -10.04 1.56
CA LEU A 64 -9.52 -9.71 0.88
C LEU A 64 -9.17 -10.68 -0.26
N ARG A 65 -9.86 -11.82 -0.39
CA ARG A 65 -9.55 -12.88 -1.37
C ARG A 65 -10.16 -12.71 -2.76
N ASP A 66 -11.05 -11.73 -2.93
CA ASP A 66 -11.68 -11.44 -4.23
C ASP A 66 -10.69 -11.02 -5.35
N ASP A 67 -9.39 -10.91 -5.04
CA ASP A 67 -8.34 -10.50 -5.96
C ASP A 67 -7.69 -11.68 -6.71
N ALA A 68 -7.79 -12.92 -6.20
CA ALA A 68 -7.10 -14.09 -6.75
C ALA A 68 -7.62 -14.53 -8.13
N ASP A 69 -8.85 -14.16 -8.49
CA ASP A 69 -9.49 -14.61 -9.73
C ASP A 69 -9.20 -13.72 -10.94
N LEU A 70 -8.50 -12.59 -10.76
CA LEU A 70 -8.11 -11.71 -11.87
C LEU A 70 -6.81 -12.20 -12.51
N PRO A 71 -6.75 -12.34 -13.85
CA PRO A 71 -5.50 -12.71 -14.50
C PRO A 71 -4.43 -11.67 -14.24
N LEU A 72 -3.21 -12.12 -13.92
CA LEU A 72 -2.08 -11.22 -13.73
C LEU A 72 -1.84 -10.43 -15.03
N PRO A 73 -1.84 -9.08 -15.00
CA PRO A 73 -1.60 -8.28 -16.20
C PRO A 73 -0.19 -8.54 -16.72
N HIS A 74 -0.06 -8.66 -18.04
CA HIS A 74 1.24 -8.79 -18.68
C HIS A 74 1.86 -7.42 -18.97
N ASN A 75 1.03 -6.39 -19.10
CA ASN A 75 1.45 -5.02 -19.33
C ASN A 75 0.61 -4.03 -18.51
N LYS A 76 1.00 -2.75 -18.54
CA LYS A 76 0.32 -1.67 -17.82
C LYS A 76 -1.14 -1.46 -18.26
N ASP A 77 -1.45 -1.68 -19.52
CA ASP A 77 -2.76 -1.41 -20.11
C ASP A 77 -3.80 -2.50 -19.76
N ASP A 78 -3.33 -3.69 -19.37
CA ASP A 78 -4.17 -4.79 -18.87
C ASP A 78 -4.67 -4.53 -17.42
N TYR A 79 -4.17 -3.49 -16.74
CA TYR A 79 -4.53 -3.20 -15.36
C TYR A 79 -5.99 -2.73 -15.23
N THR A 80 -6.79 -3.51 -14.50
CA THR A 80 -8.19 -3.15 -14.17
C THR A 80 -8.27 -2.60 -12.74
N PRO A 81 -8.74 -1.38 -12.49
CA PRO A 81 -8.87 -0.84 -11.13
C PRO A 81 -9.76 -1.70 -10.24
N ARG A 82 -9.33 -1.92 -8.99
CA ARG A 82 -10.10 -2.68 -8.00
C ARG A 82 -11.27 -1.84 -7.46
N PRO A 83 -12.48 -2.39 -7.31
CA PRO A 83 -13.53 -1.78 -6.51
C PRO A 83 -13.06 -1.40 -5.10
N LEU A 84 -13.35 -0.18 -4.64
CA LEU A 84 -13.05 0.20 -3.25
C LEU A 84 -14.02 -0.45 -2.27
N THR A 85 -13.45 -1.11 -1.25
CA THR A 85 -14.12 -1.33 0.03
C THR A 85 -14.07 -0.07 0.88
N GLU A 86 -14.90 0.04 1.91
CA GLU A 86 -14.85 1.15 2.86
C GLU A 86 -13.49 1.26 3.56
N SER A 87 -12.91 0.13 3.98
CA SER A 87 -11.57 0.08 4.55
C SER A 87 -10.48 0.53 3.57
N SER A 88 -10.59 0.14 2.29
CA SER A 88 -9.64 0.56 1.25
C SER A 88 -9.76 2.05 0.95
N ARG A 89 -10.98 2.60 0.96
CA ARG A 89 -11.24 4.03 0.83
C ARG A 89 -10.55 4.83 1.93
N HIS A 90 -10.81 4.48 3.20
CA HIS A 90 -10.20 5.18 4.33
C HIS A 90 -8.67 5.13 4.29
N ARG A 91 -8.09 3.98 3.89
CA ARG A 91 -6.64 3.87 3.71
C ARG A 91 -6.11 4.80 2.62
N ARG A 92 -6.82 4.95 1.50
CA ARG A 92 -6.41 5.86 0.40
C ARG A 92 -6.53 7.32 0.80
N GLU A 93 -7.53 7.66 1.62
CA GLU A 93 -7.64 9.00 2.23
C GLU A 93 -6.43 9.30 3.12
N LEU A 94 -6.08 8.37 4.03
CA LEU A 94 -4.87 8.48 4.86
C LEU A 94 -3.59 8.57 4.03
N GLU A 95 -3.46 7.76 2.97
CA GLU A 95 -2.34 7.83 2.03
C GLU A 95 -2.23 9.23 1.40
N MET A 96 -3.35 9.84 1.01
CA MET A 96 -3.36 11.20 0.46
C MET A 96 -3.00 12.26 1.51
N GLU A 97 -3.44 12.12 2.76
CA GLU A 97 -3.04 13.00 3.86
C GLU A 97 -1.53 12.96 4.12
N LEU A 98 -0.95 11.75 4.13
CA LEU A 98 0.49 11.54 4.27
C LEU A 98 1.26 12.09 3.06
N LEU A 99 0.78 11.88 1.83
CA LEU A 99 1.37 12.50 0.64
C LEU A 99 1.35 14.03 0.73
N GLN A 100 0.27 14.61 1.24
CA GLN A 100 0.09 16.05 1.41
C GLN A 100 1.08 16.63 2.44
N SER A 101 1.41 15.90 3.52
CA SER A 101 2.38 16.36 4.52
C SER A 101 3.83 16.38 4.00
N LEU A 102 4.14 15.59 2.96
CA LEU A 102 5.46 15.58 2.31
C LEU A 102 5.86 16.91 1.64
N GLN A 103 4.94 17.90 1.54
CA GLN A 103 5.24 19.20 0.95
C GLN A 103 6.35 19.95 1.68
N ASP A 104 6.43 19.77 2.99
CA ASP A 104 7.30 20.55 3.87
C ASP A 104 8.09 19.70 4.88
N SER A 105 7.89 18.37 4.90
CA SER A 105 8.63 17.43 5.75
C SER A 105 8.91 16.10 5.02
N ASP A 106 9.84 15.31 5.55
CA ASP A 106 10.07 13.92 5.16
C ASP A 106 9.53 12.92 6.22
N ASP A 107 8.94 13.39 7.32
CA ASP A 107 8.47 12.54 8.44
C ASP A 107 7.47 11.45 7.99
N ALA A 108 6.60 11.78 7.02
CA ALA A 108 5.59 10.85 6.52
C ALA A 108 6.12 9.78 5.55
N VAL A 109 7.41 9.80 5.19
CA VAL A 109 7.99 8.79 4.28
C VAL A 109 7.92 7.40 4.89
N GLU A 110 8.34 7.25 6.15
CA GLU A 110 8.30 5.96 6.86
C GLU A 110 6.86 5.48 7.09
N GLU A 111 5.96 6.41 7.42
CA GLU A 111 4.53 6.10 7.61
C GLU A 111 3.87 5.63 6.31
N LEU A 112 4.17 6.25 5.17
CA LEU A 112 3.69 5.80 3.86
C LEU A 112 4.20 4.40 3.51
N MET A 113 5.49 4.15 3.72
CA MET A 113 6.07 2.82 3.49
C MET A 113 5.42 1.77 4.40
N GLY A 114 5.24 2.09 5.68
CA GLY A 114 4.51 1.23 6.62
C GLY A 114 3.08 0.95 6.16
N LEU A 115 2.35 1.97 5.71
CA LEU A 115 0.99 1.84 5.18
C LEU A 115 0.92 0.92 3.97
N TRP A 116 1.89 1.01 3.05
CA TRP A 116 1.98 0.18 1.86
C TRP A 116 2.35 -1.28 2.20
N MET A 117 3.23 -1.48 3.17
CA MET A 117 3.65 -2.80 3.66
C MET A 117 2.50 -3.60 4.30
N VAL A 118 1.48 -2.95 4.86
CA VAL A 118 0.32 -3.63 5.48
C VAL A 118 -0.98 -3.42 4.71
N GLU A 119 -0.91 -3.04 3.42
CA GLU A 119 -2.10 -2.77 2.60
C GLU A 119 -3.03 -4.01 2.47
N ARG A 120 -2.50 -5.22 2.67
CA ARG A 120 -3.28 -6.47 2.68
C ARG A 120 -3.41 -7.13 4.06
N GLY A 121 -3.17 -6.36 5.12
CA GLY A 121 -3.31 -6.81 6.50
C GLY A 121 -1.97 -7.15 7.15
N MET A 122 -1.99 -7.31 8.47
CA MET A 122 -0.80 -7.54 9.28
C MET A 122 -0.10 -8.85 8.93
N GLU A 123 -0.85 -9.95 8.77
CA GLU A 123 -0.29 -11.27 8.43
C GLU A 123 0.51 -11.23 7.11
N ALA A 124 -0.05 -10.57 6.08
CA ALA A 124 0.62 -10.42 4.79
C ALA A 124 1.86 -9.49 4.89
N GLY A 125 1.77 -8.43 5.69
CA GLY A 125 2.91 -7.55 5.97
C GLY A 125 4.04 -8.27 6.72
N GLU A 126 3.71 -9.13 7.69
CA GLU A 126 4.68 -9.98 8.40
C GLU A 126 5.37 -10.96 7.45
N ALA A 127 4.65 -11.53 6.49
CA ALA A 127 5.24 -12.38 5.45
C ALA A 127 6.24 -11.61 4.58
N LEU A 128 5.94 -10.36 4.19
CA LEU A 128 6.88 -9.49 3.48
C LEU A 128 8.11 -9.17 4.34
N GLN A 129 7.94 -8.82 5.61
CA GLN A 129 9.06 -8.56 6.51
C GLN A 129 9.94 -9.80 6.72
N ALA A 130 9.34 -10.97 6.87
CA ALA A 130 10.07 -12.23 6.98
C ALA A 130 10.89 -12.53 5.70
N MET A 131 10.34 -12.19 4.53
CA MET A 131 11.04 -12.28 3.25
C MET A 131 12.27 -11.35 3.18
N GLU A 132 12.18 -10.11 3.69
CA GLU A 132 13.34 -9.20 3.74
C GLU A 132 14.49 -9.71 4.61
N MET A 133 14.17 -10.51 5.63
CA MET A 133 15.13 -11.14 6.52
C MET A 133 15.74 -12.42 5.91
N ALA A 134 15.14 -12.95 4.85
CA ALA A 134 15.69 -14.07 4.11
C ALA A 134 16.86 -13.62 3.22
N CYS A 135 17.84 -14.52 3.04
CA CYS A 135 18.98 -14.33 2.15
C CYS A 135 19.32 -15.67 1.47
N SER A 136 18.39 -16.19 0.67
CA SER A 136 18.57 -17.47 -0.01
C SER A 136 19.49 -17.35 -1.24
N PRO A 137 20.23 -18.41 -1.61
CA PRO A 137 21.01 -18.42 -2.85
C PRO A 137 20.13 -18.10 -4.06
N GLY A 138 20.50 -17.08 -4.83
CA GLY A 138 19.74 -16.65 -6.00
C GLY A 138 18.38 -15.99 -5.70
N LEU A 139 18.08 -15.69 -4.43
CA LEU A 139 16.83 -15.09 -3.98
C LEU A 139 15.58 -15.96 -4.29
N LEU A 140 15.74 -17.28 -4.35
CA LEU A 140 14.69 -18.22 -4.75
C LEU A 140 13.53 -18.28 -3.73
N LYS A 141 13.83 -18.24 -2.43
CA LYS A 141 12.81 -18.27 -1.38
C LYS A 141 12.01 -16.96 -1.35
N GLU A 142 12.69 -15.84 -1.53
CA GLU A 142 12.13 -14.50 -1.55
C GLU A 142 11.20 -14.34 -2.75
N GLU A 143 11.62 -14.83 -3.93
CA GLU A 143 10.77 -14.85 -5.11
C GLU A 143 9.52 -15.71 -4.91
N ALA A 144 9.67 -16.90 -4.31
CA ALA A 144 8.55 -17.79 -4.06
C ALA A 144 7.49 -17.13 -3.16
N ILE A 145 7.92 -16.47 -2.07
CA ILE A 145 7.02 -15.73 -1.17
C ILE A 145 6.33 -14.59 -1.93
N LEU A 146 7.06 -13.80 -2.70
CA LEU A 146 6.48 -12.69 -3.46
C LEU A 146 5.47 -13.17 -4.52
N ARG A 147 5.74 -14.30 -5.17
CA ARG A 147 4.80 -14.90 -6.14
C ARG A 147 3.55 -15.44 -5.44
N GLU A 148 3.70 -16.10 -4.29
CA GLU A 148 2.55 -16.56 -3.48
C GLU A 148 1.66 -15.38 -3.04
N LEU A 149 2.26 -14.27 -2.61
CA LEU A 149 1.52 -13.06 -2.27
C LEU A 149 0.84 -12.41 -3.49
N LEU A 150 1.45 -12.48 -4.69
CA LEU A 150 0.80 -12.03 -5.93
C LEU A 150 -0.35 -12.94 -6.35
N ASP A 151 -0.21 -14.24 -6.17
CA ASP A 151 -1.27 -15.20 -6.47
C ASP A 151 -2.47 -15.00 -5.52
N GLU A 152 -2.22 -14.65 -4.24
CA GLU A 152 -3.30 -14.41 -3.27
C GLU A 152 -3.94 -13.02 -3.38
N PHE A 153 -3.15 -11.96 -3.56
CA PHE A 153 -3.63 -10.56 -3.48
C PHE A 153 -3.62 -9.80 -4.81
N GLY A 154 -3.12 -10.42 -5.87
CA GLY A 154 -3.00 -9.82 -7.19
C GLY A 154 -2.01 -8.65 -7.25
N VAL A 155 -1.94 -8.02 -8.43
CA VAL A 155 -1.04 -6.88 -8.67
C VAL A 155 -1.49 -5.57 -8.03
N HIS A 156 -2.70 -5.51 -7.47
CA HIS A 156 -3.24 -4.30 -6.85
C HIS A 156 -2.48 -3.89 -5.59
N TRP A 157 -1.69 -4.80 -5.03
CA TRP A 157 -0.76 -4.50 -3.95
C TRP A 157 0.61 -4.11 -4.52
N ALA A 158 0.78 -2.81 -4.77
CA ALA A 158 1.96 -2.26 -5.43
C ALA A 158 3.29 -2.58 -4.74
N GLU A 159 3.30 -2.74 -3.41
CA GLU A 159 4.50 -3.06 -2.63
C GLU A 159 5.09 -4.42 -3.03
N VAL A 160 4.28 -5.48 -3.09
CA VAL A 160 4.74 -6.82 -3.52
C VAL A 160 5.28 -6.77 -4.95
N VAL A 161 4.59 -6.06 -5.85
CA VAL A 161 5.03 -5.88 -7.24
C VAL A 161 6.36 -5.13 -7.31
N SER A 162 6.53 -4.06 -6.51
CA SER A 162 7.77 -3.28 -6.38
C SER A 162 8.93 -4.16 -5.91
N ARG A 163 8.70 -4.98 -4.87
CA ARG A 163 9.72 -5.90 -4.34
C ARG A 163 10.10 -6.98 -5.32
N LEU A 164 9.14 -7.55 -6.06
CA LEU A 164 9.44 -8.50 -7.13
C LEU A 164 10.26 -7.85 -8.23
N ALA A 165 9.91 -6.63 -8.66
CA ALA A 165 10.68 -5.89 -9.66
C ALA A 165 12.15 -5.70 -9.22
N SER A 166 12.36 -5.28 -7.97
CA SER A 166 13.69 -5.11 -7.38
C SER A 166 14.45 -6.43 -7.29
N LEU A 167 13.80 -7.51 -6.85
CA LEU A 167 14.37 -8.85 -6.80
C LEU A 167 14.83 -9.31 -8.20
N LYS A 168 14.01 -9.11 -9.24
CA LYS A 168 14.38 -9.43 -10.63
C LYS A 168 15.57 -8.63 -11.13
N TYR A 169 15.68 -7.36 -10.72
CA TYR A 169 16.89 -6.59 -10.97
C TYR A 169 18.11 -7.25 -10.30
N PHE A 170 18.05 -7.62 -9.02
CA PHE A 170 19.18 -8.25 -8.33
C PHE A 170 19.56 -9.62 -8.89
N GLN A 171 18.61 -10.39 -9.42
CA GLN A 171 18.86 -11.66 -10.13
C GLN A 171 19.49 -11.47 -11.52
N GLY A 172 19.61 -10.25 -12.03
CA GLY A 172 20.10 -9.98 -13.39
C GLY A 172 19.01 -10.01 -14.48
N ASN A 173 17.75 -10.31 -14.13
CA ASN A 173 16.63 -10.35 -15.06
C ASN A 173 16.01 -8.95 -15.26
N THR A 174 16.74 -8.09 -15.95
CA THR A 174 16.34 -6.69 -16.24
C THR A 174 15.02 -6.58 -17.02
N PRO A 175 14.75 -7.41 -18.06
CA PRO A 175 13.47 -7.34 -18.79
C PRO A 175 12.26 -7.59 -17.89
N GLU A 176 12.30 -8.63 -17.04
CA GLU A 176 11.21 -8.92 -16.11
C GLU A 176 11.09 -7.84 -15.02
N SER A 177 12.22 -7.32 -14.52
CA SER A 177 12.22 -6.19 -13.58
C SER A 177 11.46 -4.98 -14.13
N LYS A 178 11.73 -4.60 -15.40
CA LYS A 178 11.04 -3.49 -16.05
C LYS A 178 9.54 -3.72 -16.16
N GLN A 179 9.13 -4.90 -16.62
CA GLN A 179 7.74 -5.28 -16.72
C GLN A 179 7.01 -5.07 -15.38
N TRP A 180 7.60 -5.56 -14.29
CA TRP A 180 7.02 -5.38 -12.95
C TRP A 180 7.02 -3.92 -12.49
N THR A 181 8.05 -3.12 -12.81
CA THR A 181 8.00 -1.68 -12.51
C THR A 181 6.89 -0.96 -13.25
N GLU A 182 6.60 -1.32 -14.50
CA GLU A 182 5.51 -0.71 -15.28
C GLU A 182 4.14 -1.03 -14.69
N ILE A 183 3.94 -2.27 -14.24
CA ILE A 183 2.73 -2.71 -13.54
C ILE A 183 2.58 -1.98 -12.21
N ALA A 184 3.63 -1.90 -11.39
CA ALA A 184 3.57 -1.19 -10.11
C ALA A 184 3.25 0.31 -10.28
N LEU A 185 3.82 0.95 -11.31
CA LEU A 185 3.49 2.34 -11.66
C LEU A 185 2.09 2.51 -12.25
N ALA A 186 1.46 1.45 -12.77
CA ALA A 186 0.04 1.48 -13.14
C ALA A 186 -0.84 1.66 -11.90
N VAL A 187 -0.44 1.02 -10.79
CA VAL A 187 -1.19 1.02 -9.53
C VAL A 187 -0.92 2.28 -8.71
N LYS A 188 0.36 2.61 -8.52
CA LYS A 188 0.82 3.77 -7.72
C LYS A 188 1.96 4.50 -8.43
N PRO A 189 1.66 5.45 -9.35
CA PRO A 189 2.67 6.27 -10.02
C PRO A 189 3.63 7.06 -9.10
N TRP A 190 3.24 7.26 -7.84
CA TRP A 190 4.00 8.00 -6.82
C TRP A 190 4.84 7.09 -5.89
N HIS A 191 4.89 5.78 -6.14
CA HIS A 191 5.63 4.84 -5.32
C HIS A 191 7.15 5.07 -5.39
N PHE A 192 7.80 5.33 -4.25
CA PHE A 192 9.21 5.76 -4.22
C PHE A 192 10.17 4.71 -4.77
N GLU A 193 10.08 3.49 -4.25
CA GLU A 193 11.01 2.42 -4.59
C GLU A 193 10.93 1.99 -6.05
N VAL A 194 9.73 1.96 -6.63
CA VAL A 194 9.53 1.60 -8.04
C VAL A 194 10.27 2.57 -8.95
N ILE A 195 10.24 3.88 -8.64
CA ILE A 195 10.97 4.89 -9.41
C ILE A 195 12.49 4.65 -9.31
N HIS A 196 13.00 4.30 -8.12
CA HIS A 196 14.41 3.95 -7.96
C HIS A 196 14.78 2.71 -8.79
N THR A 197 13.95 1.67 -8.80
CA THR A 197 14.18 0.47 -9.62
C THR A 197 14.13 0.79 -11.11
N CYS A 198 13.28 1.72 -11.57
CA CYS A 198 13.33 2.22 -12.95
C CYS A 198 14.65 2.92 -13.30
N VAL A 199 15.22 3.72 -12.37
CA VAL A 199 16.55 4.33 -12.55
C VAL A 199 17.63 3.25 -12.64
N LEU A 200 17.61 2.26 -11.75
CA LEU A 200 18.58 1.15 -11.75
C LEU A 200 18.53 0.33 -13.04
N ASN A 201 17.32 -0.01 -13.51
CA ASN A 201 17.12 -0.70 -14.79
C ASN A 201 17.71 0.10 -15.96
N ALA A 202 17.45 1.41 -16.03
CA ALA A 202 17.99 2.28 -17.07
C ALA A 202 19.53 2.37 -17.03
N LEU A 203 20.11 2.50 -15.84
CA LEU A 203 21.57 2.55 -15.66
C LEU A 203 22.25 1.25 -16.09
N ARG A 204 21.65 0.09 -15.77
CA ARG A 204 22.18 -1.22 -16.18
C ARG A 204 22.23 -1.38 -17.71
N GLU A 205 21.25 -0.82 -18.40
CA GLU A 205 21.21 -0.79 -19.87
C GLU A 205 22.04 0.32 -20.49
N GLN A 206 22.75 1.11 -19.68
CA GLN A 206 23.54 2.25 -20.10
C GLN A 206 22.69 3.37 -20.77
N ASP A 207 21.38 3.41 -20.54
CA ASP A 207 20.48 4.49 -20.96
C ASP A 207 20.44 5.59 -19.89
N LEU A 208 21.47 6.42 -19.87
CA LEU A 208 21.55 7.58 -18.97
C LEU A 208 20.38 8.57 -19.19
N GLY A 209 19.86 8.66 -20.42
CA GLY A 209 18.73 9.50 -20.73
C GLY A 209 17.46 9.05 -19.99
N ALA A 210 17.16 7.76 -20.02
CA ALA A 210 16.07 7.17 -19.26
C ALA A 210 16.29 7.31 -17.74
N ALA A 211 17.51 7.05 -17.25
CA ALA A 211 17.83 7.18 -15.84
C ALA A 211 17.53 8.60 -15.32
N VAL A 212 17.94 9.64 -16.04
CA VAL A 212 17.64 11.05 -15.69
C VAL A 212 16.14 11.34 -15.77
N ARG A 213 15.43 10.82 -16.77
CA ARG A 213 13.97 10.99 -16.88
C ARG A 213 13.23 10.38 -15.68
N TRP A 214 13.65 9.19 -15.22
CA TRP A 214 13.08 8.55 -14.05
C TRP A 214 13.46 9.26 -12.76
N GLN A 215 14.72 9.68 -12.60
CA GLN A 215 15.17 10.43 -11.42
C GLN A 215 14.38 11.73 -11.22
N ARG A 216 13.98 12.40 -12.31
CA ARG A 216 13.12 13.61 -12.25
C ARG A 216 11.71 13.35 -11.73
N LYS A 217 11.26 12.09 -11.72
CA LYS A 217 9.98 11.67 -11.14
C LYS A 217 10.10 11.22 -9.69
N ALA A 218 11.32 11.03 -9.17
CA ALA A 218 11.55 10.70 -7.77
C ALA A 218 11.13 11.86 -6.86
N LEU A 219 10.91 11.55 -5.58
CA LEU A 219 10.59 12.53 -4.55
C LEU A 219 11.74 13.57 -4.46
N PRO A 220 11.52 14.86 -4.82
CA PRO A 220 12.60 15.85 -4.82
C PRO A 220 13.07 16.16 -3.40
N PRO A 221 14.36 16.39 -3.09
CA PRO A 221 14.76 16.75 -1.73
C PRO A 221 14.10 18.06 -1.25
N LEU A 222 13.94 18.21 0.06
CA LEU A 222 13.51 19.48 0.66
C LEU A 222 14.57 20.56 0.39
N ASN A 223 14.10 21.77 0.05
CA ASN A 223 14.96 22.90 -0.25
C ASN A 223 14.30 24.19 0.30
N PRO A 224 14.73 24.66 1.49
CA PRO A 224 14.14 25.83 2.13
C PRO A 224 14.35 27.11 1.34
N ASP A 225 15.48 27.26 0.62
CA ASP A 225 15.77 28.44 -0.20
C ASP A 225 14.75 28.64 -1.33
N THR A 226 14.16 27.56 -1.81
CA THR A 226 13.11 27.57 -2.83
C THR A 226 11.71 27.38 -2.28
N ASN A 227 11.54 27.43 -0.96
CA ASN A 227 10.29 27.11 -0.24
C ASN A 227 9.69 25.77 -0.71
N ASN A 228 10.54 24.74 -0.85
CA ASN A 228 10.16 23.40 -1.26
C ASN A 228 9.36 23.34 -2.58
N ARG A 229 9.54 24.30 -3.50
CA ARG A 229 8.70 24.43 -4.72
C ARG A 229 8.66 23.18 -5.59
N ALA A 230 9.79 22.50 -5.78
CA ALA A 230 9.85 21.26 -6.55
C ALA A 230 9.08 20.13 -5.84
N ARG A 231 9.28 19.99 -4.53
CA ARG A 231 8.54 19.04 -3.68
C ARG A 231 7.03 19.30 -3.71
N LYS A 232 6.59 20.55 -3.53
CA LYS A 232 5.18 20.96 -3.63
C LYS A 232 4.57 20.68 -5.00
N ALA A 233 5.33 20.84 -6.08
CA ALA A 233 4.88 20.46 -7.42
C ALA A 233 4.72 18.93 -7.55
N TRP A 234 5.68 18.16 -7.05
CA TRP A 234 5.63 16.71 -7.03
C TRP A 234 4.43 16.19 -6.22
N VAL A 235 4.21 16.70 -5.01
CA VAL A 235 3.09 16.29 -4.14
C VAL A 235 1.75 16.58 -4.79
N ARG A 236 1.55 17.77 -5.38
CA ARG A 236 0.30 18.08 -6.13
C ARG A 236 0.04 17.08 -7.26
N GLN A 237 1.09 16.66 -7.95
CA GLN A 237 0.97 15.66 -9.02
C GLN A 237 0.67 14.26 -8.47
N ALA A 238 1.30 13.86 -7.36
CA ALA A 238 1.05 12.60 -6.68
C ALA A 238 -0.40 12.51 -6.16
N LEU A 239 -0.89 13.57 -5.50
CA LEU A 239 -2.28 13.68 -5.03
C LEU A 239 -3.29 13.60 -6.17
N LYS A 240 -3.00 14.27 -7.30
CA LYS A 240 -3.84 14.17 -8.50
C LYS A 240 -3.94 12.72 -8.98
N TYR A 241 -2.82 12.00 -9.07
CA TYR A 241 -2.83 10.59 -9.46
C TYR A 241 -3.54 9.70 -8.43
N ALA A 242 -3.39 9.99 -7.14
CA ALA A 242 -4.05 9.24 -6.07
C ALA A 242 -5.58 9.40 -6.15
N GLN A 243 -6.06 10.63 -6.35
CA GLN A 243 -7.48 10.91 -6.55
C GLN A 243 -8.02 10.23 -7.82
N GLU A 244 -7.32 10.34 -8.96
CA GLU A 244 -7.73 9.67 -10.20
C GLU A 244 -7.80 8.14 -10.04
N SER A 245 -6.89 7.56 -9.26
CA SER A 245 -6.90 6.12 -8.93
C SER A 245 -8.10 5.75 -8.06
N MET A 246 -8.41 6.58 -7.06
CA MET A 246 -9.58 6.44 -6.19
C MET A 246 -10.89 6.53 -6.99
N ASP A 247 -11.05 7.55 -7.83
CA ASP A 247 -12.24 7.76 -8.65
C ASP A 247 -12.52 6.57 -9.60
N LYS A 248 -11.47 6.03 -10.23
CA LYS A 248 -11.57 4.83 -11.08
C LYS A 248 -12.03 3.60 -10.30
N ALA A 249 -11.48 3.43 -9.09
CA ALA A 249 -11.81 2.33 -8.20
C ALA A 249 -13.27 2.44 -7.67
N GLU A 250 -13.77 3.65 -7.45
CA GLU A 250 -15.18 3.91 -7.12
C GLU A 250 -16.12 3.63 -8.29
N ALA A 251 -15.75 4.05 -9.50
CA ALA A 251 -16.51 3.75 -10.70
C ALA A 251 -16.65 2.22 -10.90
N ALA A 252 -15.55 1.48 -10.75
CA ALA A 252 -15.56 0.01 -10.82
C ALA A 252 -16.48 -0.62 -9.75
N ALA A 253 -16.50 -0.06 -8.53
CA ALA A 253 -17.42 -0.52 -7.47
C ALA A 253 -18.89 -0.24 -7.80
N ALA A 254 -19.19 0.92 -8.39
CA ALA A 254 -20.54 1.27 -8.81
C ALA A 254 -21.04 0.37 -9.95
N GLU A 255 -20.18 0.00 -10.90
CA GLU A 255 -20.51 -0.93 -11.98
C GLU A 255 -20.85 -2.33 -11.47
N LYS A 256 -20.10 -2.86 -10.50
CA LYS A 256 -20.42 -4.16 -9.89
C LYS A 256 -21.76 -4.16 -9.13
N LYS A 257 -22.19 -3.01 -8.61
CA LYS A 257 -23.47 -2.85 -7.91
C LYS A 257 -24.67 -2.74 -8.86
N LYS A 258 -24.47 -2.44 -10.15
CA LYS A 258 -25.58 -2.40 -11.10
C LYS A 258 -26.20 -3.80 -11.10
N PRO A 259 -27.50 -3.94 -10.72
CA PRO A 259 -28.15 -5.23 -10.80
C PRO A 259 -27.95 -5.71 -12.24
N ARG A 260 -27.41 -6.92 -12.42
CA ARG A 260 -27.40 -7.56 -13.74
C ARG A 260 -28.84 -7.51 -14.19
N SER A 261 -29.16 -6.58 -15.08
CA SER A 261 -30.51 -6.45 -15.61
C SER A 261 -30.81 -7.82 -16.15
N PHE A 262 -31.70 -8.55 -15.47
CA PHE A 262 -32.09 -9.89 -15.88
C PHE A 262 -32.39 -9.77 -17.36
N LEU A 263 -31.54 -10.39 -18.19
CA LEU A 263 -31.79 -10.52 -19.61
C LEU A 263 -33.22 -11.03 -19.69
N LYS A 264 -34.12 -10.20 -20.24
CA LYS A 264 -35.55 -10.50 -20.24
C LYS A 264 -35.68 -11.90 -20.84
N GLU A 265 -36.21 -12.85 -20.08
CA GLU A 265 -36.43 -14.26 -20.47
C GLU A 265 -37.29 -14.41 -21.75
N ASN A 266 -37.82 -13.30 -22.29
CA ASN A 266 -38.64 -13.26 -23.49
C ASN A 266 -37.88 -13.48 -24.81
N GLU A 267 -36.55 -13.62 -24.81
CA GLU A 267 -35.77 -13.96 -26.02
C GLU A 267 -35.31 -15.44 -26.08
N ILE A 268 -35.64 -16.26 -25.08
CA ILE A 268 -35.22 -17.69 -25.05
C ILE A 268 -36.27 -18.63 -25.68
N TRP A 269 -37.47 -18.13 -26.01
CA TRP A 269 -38.57 -18.94 -26.57
C TRP A 269 -39.15 -18.41 -27.89
N GLN A 270 -38.32 -17.84 -28.79
CA GLN A 270 -38.69 -17.59 -30.19
C GLN A 270 -37.77 -18.35 -31.13
#